data_AF-Q8VVF1-F1
#
_entry.id   AF-Q8VVF1-F1
#
_cell.length_a   1.000
_cell.length_b   1.000
_cell.length_c   1.000
_cell.angle_alpha   90.00
_cell.angle_beta   90.00
_cell.angle_gamma   90.00
#
_symmetry.space_group_name_H-M   'P 1'
#
loop_
_entity.id
_entity.type
_entity.pdbx_description
1 polymer ?
#
loop_
_entity_poly.entity_id
_entity_poly.type
_entity_poly.pdbx_seq_one_letter_code
_entity_poly.pdbx_strand_id
1 'polypeptide(L)'
;QCSQFINRYSHWKIEYCESTSAAMEKVAQANSPLVAALGNEAGGALYGLQVLERNLANQTQNITRFIVLARKAVEVTDQVPAKTTLLIATGQQAGALVEALLVLRNHNLIMTKLESRPINGNPW
;
A
#
# COMPACT_ATOMS: atom_id res chain seq x y z
N GLN A 1 -8.51 6.12 8.42
CA GLN A 1 -8.67 4.69 8.74
C GLN A 1 -8.88 4.42 10.23
N CYS A 2 -8.92 5.45 11.11
CA CYS A 2 -9.13 5.31 12.56
C CYS A 2 -10.33 6.16 13.05
N SER A 3 -11.33 6.40 12.19
CA SER A 3 -12.43 7.32 12.51
C SER A 3 -13.28 6.85 13.68
N GLN A 4 -13.45 5.53 13.86
CA GLN A 4 -14.22 5.00 15.00
C GLN A 4 -13.58 5.37 16.34
N PHE A 5 -12.25 5.32 16.41
CA PHE A 5 -11.51 5.74 17.59
C PHE A 5 -11.60 7.25 17.82
N ILE A 6 -11.30 8.05 16.79
CA ILE A 6 -11.26 9.52 16.90
C ILE A 6 -12.65 10.09 17.28
N ASN A 7 -13.73 9.51 16.74
CA ASN A 7 -15.10 9.95 17.02
C ASN A 7 -15.51 9.78 18.50
N ARG A 8 -14.79 8.99 19.30
CA ARG A 8 -15.00 8.90 20.75
C ARG A 8 -14.59 10.18 21.49
N TYR A 9 -13.79 11.03 20.84
CA TYR A 9 -13.23 12.26 21.41
C TYR A 9 -13.56 13.46 20.52
N SER A 10 -14.85 13.82 20.44
CA SER A 10 -15.34 14.91 19.58
C SER A 10 -14.74 16.29 19.85
N HIS A 11 -14.11 16.48 21.01
CA HIS A 11 -13.43 17.72 21.39
C HIS A 11 -11.96 17.80 20.90
N TRP A 12 -11.40 16.71 20.36
CA TRP A 12 -10.05 16.73 19.80
C TRP A 12 -10.03 17.49 18.47
N LYS A 13 -9.06 18.39 18.34
CA LYS A 13 -8.77 19.06 17.08
C LYS A 13 -7.96 18.12 16.19
N ILE A 14 -8.52 17.73 15.04
CA ILE A 14 -7.81 16.95 14.04
C ILE A 14 -6.95 17.88 13.19
N GLU A 15 -5.66 17.57 13.08
CA GLU A 15 -4.74 18.26 12.19
C GLU A 15 -4.21 17.28 11.14
N TYR A 16 -4.38 17.63 9.86
CA TYR A 16 -3.90 16.82 8.75
C TYR A 16 -2.43 17.14 8.47
N CYS A 17 -1.64 16.11 8.25
CA CYS A 17 -0.22 16.21 7.91
C CYS A 17 0.05 15.48 6.59
N GLU A 18 1.18 15.80 5.95
CA GLU A 18 1.58 15.24 4.66
C GLU A 18 1.83 13.73 4.70
N SER A 19 2.27 13.22 5.85
CA SER A 19 2.51 11.79 6.08
C SER A 19 2.37 11.45 7.57
N THR A 20 2.28 10.15 7.86
CA THR A 20 2.28 9.65 9.25
C THR A 20 3.60 9.97 9.97
N SER A 21 4.74 9.90 9.27
CA SER A 21 6.05 10.26 9.84
C SER A 21 6.18 11.76 10.09
N ALA A 22 5.65 12.62 9.19
CA ALA A 22 5.62 14.06 9.42
C ALA A 22 4.78 14.44 10.65
N ALA A 23 3.67 13.73 10.89
CA ALA A 23 2.89 13.92 12.12
C ALA A 23 3.67 13.52 13.37
N MET A 24 4.41 12.40 13.34
CA MET A 24 5.27 11.97 14.46
C MET A 24 6.38 12.98 14.74
N GLU A 25 7.08 13.45 13.71
CA GLU A 25 8.11 14.47 13.84
C GLU A 25 7.57 15.75 14.49
N LYS A 26 6.41 16.21 14.03
CA LYS A 26 5.74 17.40 14.58
C LYS A 26 5.41 17.25 16.06
N VAL A 27 4.93 16.08 16.47
CA VAL A 27 4.62 15.78 17.87
C VAL A 27 5.88 15.71 18.73
N ALA A 28 6.94 15.08 18.22
CA ALA A 28 8.24 15.02 18.90
C ALA A 28 8.83 16.42 19.11
N GLN A 29 8.78 17.27 18.08
CA GLN A 29 9.26 18.67 18.15
C GLN A 29 8.42 19.54 19.09
N ALA A 30 7.10 19.33 19.13
CA ALA A 30 6.21 20.10 20.01
C ALA A 30 6.47 19.82 21.50
N ASN A 31 7.02 18.64 21.85
CA ASN A 31 7.35 18.21 23.20
C ASN A 31 6.25 18.56 24.23
N SER A 32 5.00 18.30 23.86
CA SER A 32 3.81 18.70 24.62
C SER A 32 2.89 17.50 24.83
N PRO A 33 2.34 17.32 26.04
CA PRO A 33 1.40 16.22 26.33
C PRO A 33 0.01 16.44 25.71
N LEU A 34 -0.22 17.61 25.08
CA LEU A 34 -1.51 17.97 24.48
C LEU A 34 -1.62 17.61 23.00
N VAL A 35 -0.57 17.04 22.41
CA VAL A 35 -0.54 16.64 20.99
C VAL A 35 -0.12 15.19 20.86
N ALA A 36 -0.73 14.49 19.92
CA ALA A 36 -0.46 13.09 19.64
C ALA A 36 -0.52 12.83 18.13
N ALA A 37 0.22 11.81 17.69
CA ALA A 37 0.25 11.39 16.29
C ALA A 37 -0.39 10.01 16.16
N LEU A 38 -1.08 9.78 15.03
CA LEU A 38 -1.57 8.46 14.63
C LEU A 38 -0.62 7.86 13.59
N GLY A 39 -0.08 6.68 13.88
CA GLY A 39 0.74 5.94 12.95
C GLY A 39 1.27 4.63 13.53
N ASN A 40 2.29 4.04 12.91
CA ASN A 40 2.84 2.77 13.36
C ASN A 40 3.79 2.94 14.56
N GLU A 41 3.77 1.97 15.46
CA GLU A 41 4.60 1.95 16.68
C GLU A 41 6.10 2.02 16.37
N ALA A 42 6.58 1.25 15.38
CA ALA A 42 7.98 1.28 14.99
C ALA A 42 8.43 2.66 14.46
N GLY A 43 7.55 3.39 13.76
CA GLY A 43 7.84 4.75 13.32
C GLY A 43 7.94 5.70 14.51
N GLY A 44 6.98 5.64 15.45
CA GLY A 44 7.00 6.45 16.66
C GLY A 44 8.27 6.28 17.50
N ALA A 45 8.75 5.03 17.62
CA ALA A 45 9.98 4.72 18.35
C ALA A 45 11.23 5.42 17.76
N LEU A 46 11.31 5.59 16.43
CA LEU A 46 12.41 6.32 15.79
C LEU A 46 12.46 7.81 16.16
N TYR A 47 11.31 8.38 16.51
CA TYR A 47 11.17 9.76 16.96
C TYR A 47 11.17 9.89 18.51
N GLY A 48 11.41 8.79 19.23
CA GLY A 48 11.39 8.79 20.71
C GLY A 48 9.98 8.93 21.32
N LEU A 49 8.92 8.68 20.54
CA LEU A 49 7.55 8.79 21.01
C LEU A 49 7.10 7.54 21.76
N GLN A 50 6.25 7.74 22.78
CA GLN A 50 5.61 6.66 23.52
C GLN A 50 4.25 6.29 22.92
N VAL A 51 3.96 5.00 22.84
CA VAL A 51 2.65 4.50 22.42
C VAL A 51 1.61 4.71 23.51
N LEU A 52 0.52 5.42 23.16
CA LEU A 52 -0.62 5.65 24.06
C LEU A 52 -1.70 4.56 23.93
N GLU A 53 -1.99 4.11 22.70
CA GLU A 53 -3.01 3.10 22.44
C GLU A 53 -2.67 2.34 21.13
N ARG A 54 -3.12 1.08 21.03
CA ARG A 54 -2.82 0.18 19.90
C ARG A 54 -4.10 -0.24 19.19
N ASN A 55 -3.96 -0.72 17.95
CA ASN A 55 -5.05 -1.32 17.17
C ASN A 55 -6.24 -0.36 16.91
N LEU A 56 -5.92 0.92 16.65
CA LEU A 56 -6.92 2.00 16.45
C LEU A 56 -7.57 2.01 15.06
N ALA A 57 -7.09 1.18 14.13
CA ALA A 57 -7.62 1.11 12.78
C ALA A 57 -9.03 0.48 12.78
N ASN A 58 -9.95 1.04 12.01
CA ASN A 58 -11.31 0.54 11.86
C ASN A 58 -11.36 -0.90 11.31
N GLN A 59 -10.32 -1.30 10.56
CA GLN A 59 -10.19 -2.62 9.96
C GLN A 59 -8.91 -3.30 10.46
N THR A 60 -9.04 -4.54 10.91
CA THR A 60 -7.92 -5.35 11.41
C THR A 60 -7.05 -5.89 10.26
N GLN A 61 -7.64 -6.12 9.08
CA GLN A 61 -6.93 -6.62 7.90
C GLN A 61 -6.49 -5.49 6.96
N ASN A 62 -5.64 -4.60 7.46
CA ASN A 62 -5.06 -3.52 6.67
C ASN A 62 -3.64 -3.88 6.21
N ILE A 63 -3.53 -4.48 5.02
CA ILE A 63 -2.28 -5.05 4.52
C ILE A 63 -1.78 -4.22 3.34
N THR A 64 -0.52 -3.76 3.42
CA THR A 64 0.18 -3.16 2.28
C THR A 64 1.10 -4.19 1.65
N ARG A 65 0.96 -4.42 0.34
CA ARG A 65 1.84 -5.32 -0.42
C ARG A 65 2.99 -4.53 -1.04
N PHE A 66 4.21 -4.89 -0.68
CA PHE A 66 5.43 -4.33 -1.26
C PHE A 66 6.02 -5.27 -2.32
N ILE A 67 6.74 -4.70 -3.29
CA ILE A 67 7.56 -5.43 -4.26
C ILE A 67 8.98 -4.89 -4.13
N VAL A 68 9.95 -5.78 -3.93
CA VAL A 68 11.38 -5.43 -3.91
C VAL A 68 11.92 -5.56 -5.34
N LEU A 69 12.63 -4.55 -5.82
CA LEU A 69 13.14 -4.48 -7.19
C LEU A 69 14.67 -4.53 -7.20
N ALA A 70 15.22 -5.20 -8.20
CA ALA A 70 16.65 -5.24 -8.50
C ALA A 70 16.88 -4.86 -9.97
N ARG A 71 17.95 -4.12 -10.27
CA ARG A 71 18.31 -3.75 -11.66
C ARG A 71 18.75 -4.96 -12.48
N LYS A 72 19.46 -5.90 -11.85
CA LYS A 72 19.89 -7.15 -12.47
C LYS A 72 18.98 -8.26 -11.97
N ALA A 73 18.72 -9.23 -12.84
CA ALA A 73 18.03 -10.45 -12.46
C ALA A 73 18.75 -11.12 -11.31
N VAL A 74 17.99 -11.55 -10.31
CA VAL A 74 18.48 -12.39 -9.22
C VAL A 74 18.10 -13.82 -9.60
N GLU A 75 19.06 -14.72 -9.61
CA GLU A 75 18.78 -16.14 -9.82
C GLU A 75 18.05 -16.70 -8.60
N VAL A 76 16.93 -17.36 -8.86
CA VAL A 76 16.12 -18.03 -7.86
C VAL A 76 15.93 -19.45 -8.34
N THR A 77 16.03 -20.40 -7.42
CA THR A 77 15.80 -21.82 -7.73
C THR A 77 14.35 -22.07 -8.16
N ASP A 78 14.16 -22.95 -9.14
CA ASP A 78 12.84 -23.37 -9.63
C ASP A 78 11.99 -24.08 -8.57
N GLN A 79 12.60 -24.45 -7.43
CA GLN A 79 11.92 -25.08 -6.30
C GLN A 79 11.12 -24.08 -5.45
N VAL A 80 11.30 -22.78 -5.64
CA VAL A 80 10.55 -21.75 -4.90
C VAL A 80 9.28 -21.40 -5.66
N PRO A 81 8.08 -21.52 -5.04
CA PRO A 81 6.85 -21.05 -5.65
C PRO A 81 6.96 -19.57 -6.04
N ALA A 82 6.89 -19.29 -7.33
CA ALA A 82 7.07 -17.96 -7.88
C ALA A 82 5.74 -17.35 -8.31
N LYS A 83 5.67 -16.01 -8.27
CA LYS A 83 4.63 -15.24 -8.95
C LYS A 83 5.29 -14.40 -10.03
N THR A 84 4.76 -14.48 -11.25
CA THR A 84 5.21 -13.66 -12.38
C THR A 84 4.31 -12.45 -12.54
N THR A 85 4.91 -11.27 -12.75
CA THR A 85 4.20 -10.04 -13.10
C THR A 85 4.55 -9.69 -14.53
N LEU A 86 3.54 -9.50 -15.38
CA LEU A 86 3.71 -9.12 -16.77
C LEU A 86 3.12 -7.73 -17.00
N LEU A 87 3.81 -6.91 -17.79
CA LEU A 87 3.25 -5.71 -18.39
C LEU A 87 2.91 -6.05 -19.84
N ILE A 88 1.63 -5.93 -20.21
CA ILE A 88 1.13 -6.31 -21.53
C ILE A 88 0.46 -5.08 -22.14
N ALA A 89 0.82 -4.77 -23.38
CA ALA A 89 0.09 -3.83 -24.21
C ALA A 89 -0.78 -4.63 -25.18
N THR A 90 -2.06 -4.27 -25.29
CA THR A 90 -3.00 -4.87 -26.24
C THR A 90 -3.42 -3.83 -27.26
N GLY A 91 -3.81 -4.24 -28.46
CA GLY A 91 -4.41 -3.33 -29.44
C GLY A 91 -5.77 -2.80 -29.00
N GLN A 92 -6.23 -1.73 -29.62
CA GLN A 92 -7.51 -1.08 -29.30
C GLN A 92 -8.68 -1.64 -30.12
N GLN A 93 -8.89 -2.95 -30.00
CA GLN A 93 -10.03 -3.64 -30.58
C GLN A 93 -10.85 -4.36 -29.51
N ALA A 94 -12.15 -4.52 -29.75
CA ALA A 94 -13.01 -5.30 -28.87
C ALA A 94 -12.45 -6.71 -28.71
N GLY A 95 -12.37 -7.20 -27.46
CA GLY A 95 -11.86 -8.53 -27.14
C GLY A 95 -10.33 -8.65 -27.01
N ALA A 96 -9.54 -7.59 -27.28
CA ALA A 96 -8.07 -7.69 -27.25
C ALA A 96 -7.51 -8.23 -25.92
N LEU A 97 -8.05 -7.78 -24.78
CA LEU A 97 -7.68 -8.32 -23.47
C LEU A 97 -8.16 -9.76 -23.28
N VAL A 98 -9.37 -10.09 -23.75
CA VAL A 98 -9.92 -11.45 -23.62
C VAL A 98 -9.00 -12.45 -24.31
N GLU A 99 -8.58 -12.15 -25.54
CA GLU A 99 -7.64 -13.00 -26.28
C GLU A 99 -6.32 -13.21 -25.54
N ALA A 100 -5.77 -12.16 -24.93
CA ALA A 100 -4.56 -12.28 -24.12
C ALA A 100 -4.76 -13.16 -22.87
N LEU A 101 -5.91 -13.04 -22.19
CA LEU A 101 -6.23 -13.85 -21.02
C LEU A 101 -6.55 -15.31 -21.36
N LEU A 102 -7.08 -15.58 -22.56
CA LEU A 102 -7.33 -16.94 -23.05
C LEU A 102 -6.04 -17.75 -23.15
N VAL A 103 -4.92 -17.13 -23.50
CA VAL A 103 -3.60 -17.80 -23.49
C VAL A 103 -3.28 -18.35 -22.09
N LEU A 104 -3.42 -17.52 -21.05
CA LEU A 104 -3.17 -17.94 -19.66
C LEU A 104 -4.10 -19.07 -19.23
N ARG A 105 -5.38 -18.99 -19.59
CA ARG A 105 -6.37 -20.03 -19.33
C ARG A 105 -5.99 -21.36 -20.01
N ASN A 106 -5.61 -21.32 -21.28
CA ASN A 106 -5.26 -22.51 -22.06
C ASN A 106 -4.03 -23.24 -21.49
N HIS A 107 -3.17 -22.52 -20.77
CA HIS A 107 -2.04 -23.07 -20.03
C HIS A 107 -2.32 -23.36 -18.54
N ASN A 108 -3.58 -23.28 -18.10
CA ASN A 108 -4.01 -23.47 -16.71
C ASN A 108 -3.27 -22.57 -15.69
N LEU A 109 -2.92 -21.35 -16.11
CA LEU A 109 -2.22 -20.38 -15.25
C LEU A 109 -3.22 -19.55 -14.43
N ILE A 110 -3.06 -19.56 -13.11
CA ILE A 110 -3.92 -18.81 -12.18
C ILE A 110 -3.44 -17.36 -12.07
N MET A 111 -4.31 -16.42 -12.38
CA MET A 111 -4.07 -14.99 -12.14
C MET A 111 -4.53 -14.58 -10.74
N THR A 112 -3.76 -13.68 -10.13
CA THR A 112 -4.08 -13.14 -8.79
C THR A 112 -4.21 -11.62 -8.76
N LYS A 113 -3.88 -10.94 -9.87
CA LYS A 113 -4.04 -9.51 -10.06
C LYS A 113 -4.10 -9.20 -11.55
N LEU A 114 -5.05 -8.36 -11.95
CA LEU A 114 -5.18 -7.79 -13.29
C LEU A 114 -5.56 -6.33 -13.15
N GLU A 115 -4.86 -5.45 -13.84
CA GLU A 115 -5.09 -4.01 -13.74
C GLU A 115 -4.79 -3.35 -15.08
N SER A 116 -5.80 -2.74 -15.70
CA SER A 116 -5.65 -1.96 -16.92
C SER A 116 -5.24 -0.53 -16.60
N ARG A 117 -4.24 0.00 -17.30
CA ARG A 117 -3.81 1.39 -17.20
C ARG A 117 -3.67 1.98 -18.62
N PRO A 118 -4.10 3.23 -18.85
CA PRO A 118 -3.86 3.91 -20.11
C PRO A 118 -2.36 4.14 -20.30
N ILE A 119 -1.90 4.10 -21.55
CA ILE A 119 -0.51 4.44 -21.88
C ILE A 119 -0.42 5.95 -22.02
N ASN A 120 0.38 6.60 -21.16
CA ASN A 120 0.57 8.04 -21.23
C ASN A 120 1.18 8.43 -22.59
N GLY A 121 0.54 9.39 -23.27
CA GLY A 121 0.96 9.86 -24.59
C GLY A 121 0.47 9.00 -25.76
N ASN A 122 -0.16 7.84 -25.49
CA ASN A 122 -0.86 7.07 -26.52
C ASN A 122 -2.27 6.68 -26.04
N PRO A 123 -3.28 7.54 -26.27
CA PRO A 123 -4.65 7.27 -25.84
C PRO A 123 -5.34 6.17 -26.68
N TRP A 124 -4.70 5.74 -27.77
CA TRP A 124 -5.23 4.83 -28.79
C TRP A 124 -4.21 3.78 -29.22
#